data_AF-A0A927NGZ4-F1
#
_entry.id   AF-A0A927NGZ4-F1
#
_cell.length_a   1.000
_cell.length_b   1.000
_cell.length_c   1.000
_cell.angle_alpha   90.00
_cell.angle_beta   90.00
_cell.angle_gamma   90.00
#
_symmetry.space_group_name_H-M   'P 1'
#
loop_
_entity.id
_entity.type
_entity.pdbx_description
1 polymer ?
#
loop_
_entity_poly.entity_id
_entity_poly.type
_entity_poly.pdbx_seq_one_letter_code
_entity_poly.pdbx_strand_id
1 'polypeptide(L)'
;MCLKPKVNYEEPFAEFEEQEQRDALGKGLFWLVKNDSEKFELFCIKMLCYRDGETLERIETGVCESEKLNHERAWSKLDKAVTQGKPYNYYPRGRVEIKKGKATIFLNPALNEEPIIEKICRSFGLTRENGIVDIRIKNDNSWHYRFLMEK
;
A
#
# COMPACT_ATOMS: atom_id res chain seq x y z
N MET A 1 7.15 19.46 51.33
CA MET A 1 7.37 19.77 49.89
C MET A 1 7.80 18.47 49.22
N CYS A 2 6.87 17.77 48.57
CA CYS A 2 7.21 16.56 47.81
C CYS A 2 7.74 16.97 46.43
N LEU A 3 9.01 16.66 46.19
CA LEU A 3 9.64 16.76 44.87
C LEU A 3 8.91 15.79 43.93
N LYS A 4 8.24 16.32 42.91
CA LYS A 4 7.74 15.48 41.81
C LYS A 4 8.94 15.04 40.98
N PRO A 5 9.06 13.75 40.61
CA PRO A 5 10.10 13.32 39.69
C PRO A 5 9.85 13.95 38.33
N LYS A 6 10.89 14.55 37.73
CA LYS A 6 10.91 14.88 36.31
C LYS A 6 11.02 13.57 35.55
N VAL A 7 9.89 13.06 35.07
CA VAL A 7 9.89 12.00 34.07
C VAL A 7 10.14 12.69 32.73
N ASN A 8 11.32 12.47 32.16
CA ASN A 8 11.57 12.79 30.76
C ASN A 8 10.77 11.79 29.93
N TYR A 9 9.70 12.26 29.28
CA TYR A 9 9.04 11.52 28.22
C TYR A 9 9.86 11.72 26.94
N GLU A 10 10.88 10.88 26.74
CA GLU A 10 11.50 10.73 25.42
C GLU A 10 10.57 9.87 24.57
N GLU A 11 10.16 10.40 23.41
CA GLU A 11 9.09 9.98 22.51
C GLU A 11 9.31 8.57 21.89
N PRO A 12 8.56 7.52 22.29
CA PRO A 12 8.55 6.22 21.59
C PRO A 12 7.16 5.88 21.03
N PHE A 13 6.17 6.76 21.24
CA PHE A 13 4.76 6.45 21.01
C PHE A 13 4.39 6.57 19.54
N ALA A 14 4.90 7.58 18.84
CA ALA A 14 4.65 7.80 17.41
C ALA A 14 5.31 6.73 16.53
N GLU A 15 6.54 6.30 16.84
CA GLU A 15 7.22 5.23 16.09
C GLU A 15 6.51 3.88 16.24
N PHE A 16 5.97 3.60 17.43
CA PHE A 16 5.19 2.39 17.68
C PHE A 16 3.88 2.38 16.88
N GLU A 17 3.14 3.51 16.85
CA GLU A 17 1.92 3.65 16.04
C GLU A 17 2.21 3.56 14.53
N GLU A 18 3.32 4.13 14.03
CA GLU A 18 3.70 4.02 12.62
C GLU A 18 4.02 2.57 12.22
N GLN A 19 4.74 1.84 13.08
CA GLN A 19 5.07 0.44 12.81
C GLN A 19 3.82 -0.45 12.85
N GLU A 20 2.91 -0.22 13.82
CA GLU A 20 1.63 -0.93 13.89
C GLU A 20 0.76 -0.67 12.65
N GLN A 21 0.74 0.57 12.13
CA GLN A 21 0.03 0.91 10.89
C GLN A 21 0.68 0.27 9.63
N ARG A 22 2.01 0.13 9.61
CA ARG A 22 2.72 -0.59 8.54
C ARG A 22 2.34 -2.06 8.53
N ASP A 23 2.26 -2.68 9.70
CA ASP A 23 1.96 -4.10 9.84
C ASP A 23 0.45 -4.40 9.79
N ALA A 24 -0.41 -3.38 9.98
CA ALA A 24 -1.85 -3.53 9.93
C ALA A 24 -2.36 -4.04 8.56
N LEU A 25 -3.48 -4.76 8.58
CA LEU A 25 -4.08 -5.24 7.34
C LEU A 25 -4.60 -4.08 6.49
N GLY A 26 -4.30 -4.12 5.19
CA GLY A 26 -4.85 -3.16 4.25
C GLY A 26 -5.11 -3.69 2.85
N LYS A 27 -5.89 -2.91 2.12
CA LYS A 27 -6.17 -3.06 0.69
C LYS A 27 -5.86 -1.75 -0.04
N GLY A 28 -5.68 -1.76 -1.35
CA GLY A 28 -5.42 -0.53 -2.08
C GLY A 28 -4.60 -0.70 -3.35
N LEU A 29 -3.89 0.37 -3.73
CA LEU A 29 -3.18 0.48 -5.00
C LEU A 29 -1.68 0.49 -4.76
N PHE A 30 -0.91 -0.02 -5.72
CA PHE A 30 0.53 0.09 -5.66
C PHE A 30 1.14 0.30 -7.05
N TRP A 31 2.35 0.87 -7.05
CA TRP A 31 3.22 1.05 -8.20
C TRP A 31 4.64 0.65 -7.82
N LEU A 32 5.40 0.13 -8.78
CA LEU A 32 6.85 -0.01 -8.64
C LEU A 32 7.51 1.19 -9.32
N VAL A 33 7.78 2.23 -8.54
CA VAL A 33 8.32 3.51 -9.01
C VAL A 33 9.84 3.54 -8.90
N LYS A 34 10.51 4.38 -9.68
CA LYS A 34 11.92 4.69 -9.44
C LYS A 34 12.02 5.82 -8.44
N ASN A 35 12.90 5.71 -7.45
CA ASN A 35 13.26 6.82 -6.59
C ASN A 35 14.36 7.68 -7.24
N ASP A 36 14.77 8.76 -6.56
CA ASP A 36 15.79 9.70 -7.07
C ASP A 36 17.17 9.05 -7.29
N SER A 37 17.41 7.88 -6.69
CA SER A 37 18.61 7.07 -6.91
C SER A 37 18.43 6.04 -8.05
N GLU A 38 17.40 6.18 -8.89
CA GLU A 38 17.04 5.27 -9.97
C GLU A 38 16.75 3.83 -9.52
N LYS A 39 16.53 3.60 -8.22
CA LYS A 39 16.19 2.28 -7.68
C LYS A 39 14.68 2.11 -7.66
N PHE A 40 14.23 0.90 -8.01
CA PHE A 40 12.83 0.55 -7.94
C PHE A 40 12.36 0.34 -6.49
N GLU A 41 11.27 1.02 -6.14
CA GLU A 41 10.66 1.01 -4.83
C GLU A 41 9.14 0.87 -4.94
N LEU A 42 8.54 0.16 -3.98
CA LEU A 42 7.11 -0.06 -3.98
C LEU A 42 6.41 1.13 -3.32
N PHE A 43 5.67 1.90 -4.12
CA PHE A 43 4.81 2.96 -3.62
C PHE A 43 3.39 2.43 -3.43
N CYS A 44 2.83 2.59 -2.23
CA CYS A 44 1.52 2.05 -1.86
C CYS A 44 0.57 3.15 -1.40
N ILE A 45 -0.67 3.08 -1.89
CA ILE A 45 -1.81 3.77 -1.28
C ILE A 45 -2.61 2.70 -0.55
N LYS A 46 -2.42 2.62 0.76
CA LYS A 46 -3.00 1.60 1.64
C LYS A 46 -4.21 2.17 2.38
N MET A 47 -5.32 1.44 2.34
CA MET A 47 -6.49 1.66 3.19
C MET A 47 -6.56 0.52 4.19
N LEU A 48 -6.54 0.84 5.47
CA LEU A 48 -6.68 -0.17 6.51
C LEU A 48 -8.08 -0.80 6.43
N CYS A 49 -8.14 -2.12 6.57
CA CYS A 49 -9.41 -2.83 6.51
C CYS A 49 -9.46 -4.02 7.48
N TYR A 50 -10.66 -4.38 7.88
CA TYR A 50 -10.93 -5.66 8.53
C TYR A 50 -10.76 -6.82 7.55
N ARG A 51 -10.64 -8.03 8.09
CA ARG A 51 -10.46 -9.26 7.31
C ARG A 51 -11.59 -9.53 6.32
N ASP A 52 -12.81 -9.07 6.58
CA ASP A 52 -13.93 -9.21 5.65
C ASP A 52 -13.81 -8.29 4.43
N GLY A 53 -12.94 -7.29 4.48
CA GLY A 53 -12.69 -6.28 3.45
C GLY A 53 -13.31 -4.94 3.76
N GLU A 54 -14.02 -4.78 4.88
CA GLU A 54 -14.58 -3.48 5.29
C GLU A 54 -13.47 -2.54 5.72
N THR A 55 -13.54 -1.28 5.27
CA THR A 55 -12.49 -0.29 5.57
C THR A 55 -12.64 0.14 7.02
N LEU A 56 -11.54 0.14 7.78
CA LEU A 56 -11.51 0.72 9.12
C LEU A 56 -11.89 2.20 9.00
N GLU A 57 -12.79 2.69 9.85
CA GLU A 57 -13.30 4.06 9.75
C GLU A 57 -12.19 5.10 9.59
N ARG A 58 -12.51 6.10 8.78
CA ARG A 58 -11.65 7.10 8.15
C ARG A 58 -10.61 7.71 9.10
N ILE A 59 -9.39 7.19 9.11
CA ILE A 59 -8.23 7.98 9.56
C ILE A 59 -8.09 9.14 8.57
N GLU A 60 -7.96 10.35 9.11
CA GLU A 60 -8.08 11.67 8.48
C GLU A 60 -7.05 11.96 7.35
N THR A 61 -6.99 11.13 6.31
CA THR A 61 -6.11 11.33 5.15
C THR A 61 -6.87 11.60 3.84
N GLY A 62 -8.20 11.79 3.91
CA GLY A 62 -8.98 12.34 2.80
C GLY A 62 -9.09 11.45 1.56
N VAL A 63 -8.84 10.14 1.67
CA VAL A 63 -9.00 9.21 0.56
C VAL A 63 -10.34 8.47 0.66
N CYS A 64 -11.14 8.62 -0.40
CA CYS A 64 -12.54 8.22 -0.54
C CYS A 64 -12.69 6.69 -0.73
N GLU A 65 -13.85 6.15 -0.36
CA GLU A 65 -14.31 4.76 -0.53
C GLU A 65 -13.53 3.92 -1.55
N SER A 66 -13.10 2.73 -1.15
CA SER A 66 -12.26 1.82 -1.95
C SER A 66 -12.77 1.52 -3.36
N GLU A 67 -14.09 1.62 -3.58
CA GLU A 67 -14.73 1.41 -4.89
C GLU A 67 -14.51 2.58 -5.86
N LYS A 68 -14.19 3.78 -5.37
CA LYS A 68 -13.92 4.99 -6.18
C LYS A 68 -12.43 5.27 -6.36
N LEU A 69 -11.58 4.49 -5.71
CA LEU A 69 -10.12 4.59 -5.77
C LEU A 69 -9.60 3.89 -7.03
N ASN A 70 -9.60 4.62 -8.14
CA ASN A 70 -8.92 4.19 -9.36
C ASN A 70 -7.50 4.77 -9.43
N HIS A 71 -6.59 4.10 -10.15
CA HIS A 71 -5.18 4.50 -10.22
C HIS A 71 -4.99 5.93 -10.71
N GLU A 72 -5.75 6.36 -11.71
CA GLU A 72 -5.65 7.70 -12.28
C GLU A 72 -5.99 8.81 -11.27
N ARG A 73 -7.14 8.72 -10.60
CA ARG A 73 -7.58 9.69 -9.58
C ARG A 73 -6.69 9.69 -8.34
N ALA A 74 -6.17 8.53 -7.98
CA ALA A 74 -5.26 8.42 -6.85
C ALA A 74 -3.93 9.09 -7.19
N TRP A 75 -3.37 8.76 -8.35
CA TRP A 75 -2.10 9.31 -8.85
C TRP A 75 -2.16 10.82 -9.08
N SER A 76 -3.28 11.35 -9.59
CA SER A 76 -3.43 12.79 -9.86
C SER A 76 -3.40 13.65 -8.59
N LYS A 77 -3.57 13.05 -7.41
CA LYS A 77 -3.51 13.72 -6.10
C LYS A 77 -2.14 13.62 -5.44
N LEU A 78 -1.22 12.84 -6.01
CA LEU A 78 0.12 12.66 -5.45
C LEU A 78 1.02 13.84 -5.79
N ASP A 79 2.00 14.07 -4.93
CA ASP A 79 3.02 15.09 -5.15
C ASP A 79 3.88 14.76 -6.40
N LYS A 80 4.43 15.80 -7.04
CA LYS A 80 5.37 15.64 -8.16
C LYS A 80 6.65 14.93 -7.76
N ALA A 81 7.07 15.00 -6.50
CA ALA A 81 8.19 14.22 -5.98
C ALA A 81 7.93 12.70 -6.11
N VAL A 82 6.70 12.26 -5.87
CA VAL A 82 6.31 10.84 -6.02
C VAL A 82 6.09 10.48 -7.48
N THR A 83 5.36 11.33 -8.22
CA THR A 83 4.97 11.01 -9.61
C THR A 83 6.09 11.24 -10.61
N GLN A 84 7.12 12.01 -10.24
CA GLN A 84 8.19 12.50 -11.13
C GLN A 84 7.64 13.18 -12.39
N GLY A 85 6.45 13.78 -12.29
CA GLY A 85 5.72 14.36 -13.42
C GLY A 85 5.22 13.36 -14.47
N LYS A 86 5.28 12.06 -14.18
CA LYS A 86 4.82 10.98 -15.05
C LYS A 86 3.31 10.71 -14.89
N PRO A 87 2.63 10.21 -15.93
CA PRO A 87 1.23 9.79 -15.79
C PRO A 87 1.10 8.51 -14.94
N TYR A 88 -0.10 8.25 -14.39
CA TYR A 88 -0.41 7.04 -13.61
C TYR A 88 -0.09 5.73 -14.36
N ASN A 89 -0.15 5.85 -15.68
CA ASN A 89 0.38 5.04 -16.74
C ASN A 89 1.76 4.42 -16.66
N TYR A 90 2.67 5.19 -16.09
CA TYR A 90 4.04 5.15 -16.55
C TYR A 90 4.79 3.95 -15.98
N TYR A 91 4.64 3.73 -14.67
CA TYR A 91 5.21 2.60 -13.96
C TYR A 91 4.25 1.40 -13.94
N PRO A 92 4.79 0.17 -13.86
CA PRO A 92 3.97 -1.01 -13.61
C PRO A 92 3.27 -0.90 -12.25
N ARG A 93 2.04 -1.39 -12.19
CA ARG A 93 1.11 -1.17 -11.07
C ARG A 93 0.21 -2.35 -10.81
N GLY A 94 -0.45 -2.32 -9.67
CA GLY A 94 -1.39 -3.34 -9.25
C GLY A 94 -2.36 -2.87 -8.19
N ARG A 95 -3.16 -3.80 -7.68
CA ARG A 95 -4.18 -3.60 -6.66
C ARG A 95 -4.23 -4.80 -5.72
N VAL A 96 -4.38 -4.54 -4.44
CA VAL A 96 -4.72 -5.53 -3.42
C VAL A 96 -6.17 -5.35 -3.03
N GLU A 97 -6.94 -6.43 -3.08
CA GLU A 97 -8.31 -6.50 -2.59
C GLU A 97 -8.42 -7.56 -1.49
N ILE A 98 -9.16 -7.24 -0.43
CA ILE A 98 -9.45 -8.17 0.66
C ILE A 98 -10.95 -8.50 0.64
N LYS A 99 -11.28 -9.79 0.75
CA LYS A 99 -12.65 -10.25 0.91
C LYS A 99 -12.69 -11.53 1.74
N LYS A 100 -13.36 -11.48 2.91
CA LYS A 100 -13.58 -12.66 3.78
C LYS A 100 -12.29 -13.45 4.09
N GLY A 101 -11.21 -12.75 4.42
CA GLY A 101 -9.90 -13.30 4.76
C GLY A 101 -9.07 -13.74 3.55
N LYS A 102 -9.54 -13.50 2.32
CA LYS A 102 -8.79 -13.80 1.10
C LYS A 102 -8.25 -12.52 0.50
N ALA A 103 -6.94 -12.48 0.29
CA ALA A 103 -6.30 -11.41 -0.45
C ALA A 103 -6.22 -11.78 -1.93
N THR A 104 -6.59 -10.86 -2.81
CA THR A 104 -6.33 -10.97 -4.25
C THR A 104 -5.42 -9.83 -4.69
N ILE A 105 -4.27 -10.19 -5.25
CA ILE A 105 -3.30 -9.24 -5.80
C ILE A 105 -3.45 -9.25 -7.32
N PHE A 106 -4.00 -8.18 -7.87
CA PHE A 106 -4.03 -7.93 -9.32
C PHE A 106 -2.77 -7.15 -9.70
N LEU A 107 -2.02 -7.61 -10.68
CA LEU A 107 -0.76 -6.97 -11.06
C LEU A 107 -0.42 -7.15 -12.53
N ASN A 108 0.31 -6.18 -13.07
CA ASN A 108 1.01 -6.37 -14.34
C ASN A 108 2.00 -7.55 -14.21
N PRO A 109 2.04 -8.52 -15.14
CA PRO A 109 2.89 -9.71 -14.98
C PRO A 109 4.39 -9.46 -14.87
N ALA A 110 4.88 -8.30 -15.31
CA ALA A 110 6.26 -7.88 -15.07
C ALA A 110 6.60 -7.70 -13.57
N LEU A 111 5.59 -7.65 -12.70
CA LEU A 111 5.74 -7.58 -11.24
C LEU A 111 5.63 -8.95 -10.56
N ASN A 112 5.37 -10.02 -11.31
CA ASN A 112 5.17 -11.36 -10.75
C ASN A 112 6.51 -12.05 -10.44
N GLU A 113 7.31 -11.42 -9.60
CA GLU A 113 8.59 -11.91 -9.11
C GLU A 113 8.51 -12.05 -7.59
N GLU A 114 8.99 -13.17 -7.04
CA GLU A 114 8.89 -13.46 -5.60
C GLU A 114 9.30 -12.30 -4.69
N PRO A 115 10.44 -11.61 -4.90
CA PRO A 115 10.84 -10.50 -4.03
C PRO A 115 9.86 -9.31 -4.07
N ILE A 116 9.17 -9.11 -5.19
CA ILE A 116 8.16 -8.04 -5.35
C ILE A 116 6.88 -8.46 -4.64
N ILE A 117 6.45 -9.72 -4.81
CA ILE A 117 5.27 -10.27 -4.14
C ILE A 117 5.43 -10.23 -2.62
N GLU A 118 6.59 -10.63 -2.10
CA GLU A 118 6.90 -10.54 -0.66
C GLU A 118 6.80 -9.10 -0.14
N LYS A 119 7.35 -8.13 -0.89
CA LYS A 119 7.25 -6.70 -0.55
C LYS A 119 5.82 -6.21 -0.54
N ILE A 120 5.00 -6.62 -1.51
CA ILE A 120 3.56 -6.29 -1.54
C ILE A 120 2.87 -6.90 -0.31
N CYS A 121 3.08 -8.18 -0.03
CA CYS A 121 2.47 -8.85 1.13
C CYS A 121 2.82 -8.16 2.45
N ARG A 122 4.09 -7.79 2.65
CA ARG A 122 4.52 -7.03 3.83
C ARG A 122 3.87 -5.66 3.90
N SER A 123 3.90 -4.88 2.80
CA SER A 123 3.38 -3.51 2.78
C SER A 123 1.87 -3.43 3.08
N PHE A 124 1.12 -4.47 2.71
CA PHE A 124 -0.32 -4.54 2.94
C PHE A 124 -0.71 -5.40 4.16
N GLY A 125 0.25 -5.89 4.95
CA GLY A 125 -0.02 -6.71 6.14
C GLY A 125 -0.76 -8.02 5.81
N LEU A 126 -0.44 -8.67 4.68
CA LEU A 126 -1.11 -9.88 4.20
C LEU A 126 -0.63 -11.13 4.94
N THR A 127 -0.89 -11.21 6.24
CA THR A 127 -0.38 -12.26 7.13
C THR A 127 -1.50 -13.07 7.78
N ARG A 128 -1.15 -14.24 8.33
CA ARG A 128 -2.13 -15.09 9.05
C ARG A 128 -2.60 -14.43 10.34
N GLU A 129 -1.72 -13.70 11.01
CA GLU A 129 -1.97 -12.92 12.22
C GLU A 129 -3.05 -11.86 11.98
N ASN A 130 -3.03 -11.26 10.79
CA ASN A 130 -4.05 -10.32 10.33
C ASN A 130 -5.32 -11.00 9.77
N GLY A 131 -5.46 -12.32 9.92
CA GLY A 131 -6.64 -13.07 9.52
C GLY A 131 -6.74 -13.40 8.04
N ILE A 132 -5.63 -13.27 7.29
CA ILE A 132 -5.54 -13.73 5.90
C ILE A 132 -5.31 -15.24 5.87
N VAL A 133 -6.18 -15.94 5.15
CA VAL A 133 -6.16 -17.40 5.03
C VAL A 133 -5.69 -17.88 3.66
N ASP A 134 -5.71 -16.99 2.67
CA ASP A 134 -5.38 -17.31 1.28
C ASP A 134 -4.92 -16.03 0.55
N ILE A 135 -3.92 -16.16 -0.31
CA ILE A 135 -3.40 -15.08 -1.16
C ILE A 135 -3.41 -15.58 -2.60
N ARG A 136 -4.18 -14.89 -3.45
CA ARG A 136 -4.30 -15.19 -4.87
C ARG A 136 -3.62 -14.13 -5.71
N ILE A 137 -2.67 -14.55 -6.53
CA ILE A 137 -2.04 -13.68 -7.52
C ILE A 137 -2.82 -13.77 -8.84
N LYS A 138 -3.15 -12.61 -9.42
CA LYS A 138 -3.79 -12.48 -10.72
C LYS A 138 -2.92 -11.63 -11.64
N ASN A 139 -2.27 -12.33 -12.56
CA ASN A 139 -1.55 -11.74 -13.69
C ASN A 139 -2.54 -11.10 -14.66
N ASP A 140 -2.68 -9.78 -14.58
CA ASP A 140 -3.62 -9.02 -15.40
C ASP A 140 -2.90 -8.41 -16.61
N ASN A 141 -3.09 -9.06 -17.77
CA ASN A 141 -2.55 -8.63 -19.06
C ASN A 141 -3.47 -7.66 -19.82
N SER A 142 -4.56 -7.21 -19.19
CA SER A 142 -5.47 -6.26 -19.83
C SER A 142 -4.76 -4.93 -20.12
N TRP A 143 -5.32 -4.16 -21.07
CA TRP A 143 -4.88 -2.81 -21.36
C TRP A 143 -4.83 -1.92 -20.11
N HIS A 144 -5.66 -2.20 -19.10
CA HIS A 144 -5.71 -1.46 -17.85
C HIS A 144 -4.38 -1.47 -17.07
N TYR A 145 -3.61 -2.56 -17.15
CA TYR A 145 -2.34 -2.71 -16.43
C TYR A 145 -1.10 -2.54 -17.30
N ARG A 146 -1.24 -2.19 -18.60
CA ARG A 146 -0.08 -1.81 -19.43
C ARG A 146 0.55 -0.53 -18.91
N PHE A 147 1.87 -0.43 -19.12
CA PHE A 147 2.66 0.71 -18.68
C PHE A 147 3.56 1.25 -19.79
N LEU A 148 4.02 2.49 -19.65
CA LEU A 148 4.72 3.25 -20.69
C LEU A 148 6.25 3.16 -20.60
N MET A 149 6.80 2.97 -19.40
CA MET A 149 8.25 2.86 -19.21
C MET A 149 8.78 1.68 -20.04
N GLU A 150 9.76 1.95 -20.89
CA GLU A 150 10.45 0.89 -21.63
C GLU A 150 11.32 0.07 -20.68
N LYS A 151 11.42 -1.24 -20.96
CA LYS A 151 12.21 -2.19 -20.15
C LYS A 151 13.70 -1.98 -20.33
#